data_AF-A0A1C6S827-F1
#
_entry.id   AF-A0A1C6S827-F1
#
_cell.length_a   1.000
_cell.length_b   1.000
_cell.length_c   1.000
_cell.angle_alpha   90.00
_cell.angle_beta   90.00
_cell.angle_gamma   90.00
#
_symmetry.space_group_name_H-M   'P 1'
#
loop_
_entity.id
_entity.type
_entity.pdbx_description
1 polymer ?
#
loop_
_entity_poly.entity_id
_entity_poly.type
_entity_poly.pdbx_seq_one_letter_code
_entity_poly.pdbx_strand_id
1 'polypeptide(L)'
;MKRRILHVMAAMTVVLAGSAVVAAPASASDAPGSICTLTENTWLRSSPHGSVLRTLTAGRGFRYHWHGWAEDDDVWIYGHGAEYPDIDGWVPRRNTTC
;
A
#
# COMPACT_ATOMS: atom_id res chain seq x y z
N MET A 1 -16.76 -54.07 7.59
CA MET A 1 -16.81 -52.86 6.73
C MET A 1 -16.89 -51.55 7.54
N LYS A 2 -16.08 -51.35 8.60
CA LYS A 2 -16.14 -50.14 9.45
C LYS A 2 -14.82 -49.38 9.64
N ARG A 3 -13.69 -49.90 9.13
CA ARG A 3 -12.36 -49.28 9.29
C ARG A 3 -11.86 -48.49 8.08
N ARG A 4 -12.51 -48.61 6.91
CA ARG A 4 -12.08 -47.94 5.67
C ARG A 4 -12.64 -46.53 5.49
N ILE A 5 -13.71 -46.18 6.22
CA ILE A 5 -14.39 -44.87 6.08
C ILE A 5 -13.66 -43.77 6.88
N LEU A 6 -12.98 -44.13 7.97
CA LEU A 6 -12.24 -43.17 8.80
C LEU A 6 -10.99 -42.58 8.13
N HIS A 7 -10.43 -43.26 7.14
CA HIS A 7 -9.21 -42.79 6.46
C HIS A 7 -9.50 -41.75 5.36
N VAL A 8 -10.76 -41.61 4.94
CA VAL A 8 -11.15 -40.62 3.91
C VAL A 8 -11.39 -39.24 4.54
N MET A 9 -11.81 -39.17 5.81
CA MET A 9 -12.06 -37.88 6.48
C MET A 9 -10.81 -37.16 6.99
N ALA A 10 -9.68 -37.86 7.15
CA ALA A 10 -8.43 -37.23 7.57
C ALA A 10 -7.71 -36.46 6.43
N ALA A 11 -8.14 -36.62 5.18
CA ALA A 11 -7.52 -35.96 4.03
C ALA A 11 -8.20 -34.64 3.63
N MET A 12 -9.37 -34.30 4.20
CA MET A 12 -10.14 -33.10 3.82
C MET A 12 -9.80 -31.83 4.63
N THR A 13 -8.89 -31.90 5.60
CA THR A 13 -8.58 -30.77 6.49
C THR A 13 -7.37 -29.92 6.07
N VAL A 14 -6.68 -30.26 4.97
CA VAL A 14 -5.45 -29.55 4.54
C VAL A 14 -5.57 -29.03 3.11
N VAL A 15 -6.63 -28.27 2.82
CA VAL A 15 -6.62 -27.35 1.66
C VAL A 15 -7.32 -26.05 2.03
N LEU A 16 -6.99 -25.47 3.19
CA LEU A 16 -6.89 -24.01 3.28
C LEU A 16 -5.44 -23.65 2.93
N ALA A 17 -5.05 -23.94 1.69
CA ALA A 17 -3.92 -23.25 1.10
C ALA A 17 -4.36 -21.79 1.04
N GLY A 18 -3.94 -21.03 2.05
CA GLY A 18 -4.18 -19.60 2.13
C GLY A 18 -3.80 -19.01 0.79
N SER A 19 -4.79 -18.56 0.05
CA SER A 19 -4.59 -17.66 -1.06
C SER A 19 -3.90 -16.46 -0.44
N ALA A 20 -2.56 -16.46 -0.50
CA ALA A 20 -1.80 -15.23 -0.39
C ALA A 20 -2.42 -14.35 -1.45
N VAL A 21 -3.25 -13.41 -1.00
CA VAL A 21 -3.74 -12.34 -1.85
C VAL A 21 -2.44 -11.63 -2.20
N VAL A 22 -1.89 -11.97 -3.37
CA VAL A 22 -0.80 -11.21 -3.97
C VAL A 22 -1.38 -9.81 -3.96
N ALA A 23 -0.86 -8.95 -3.09
CA ALA A 23 -1.29 -7.57 -3.03
C ALA A 23 -1.01 -7.06 -4.43
N ALA A 24 -2.05 -7.00 -5.27
CA ALA A 24 -1.95 -6.39 -6.58
C ALA A 24 -1.32 -5.03 -6.30
N PRO A 25 -0.26 -4.64 -7.05
CA PRO A 25 0.41 -3.36 -6.81
C PRO A 25 -0.70 -2.32 -6.75
N ALA A 26 -0.88 -1.71 -5.58
CA ALA A 26 -2.16 -1.05 -5.32
C ALA A 26 -2.26 0.11 -6.30
N SER A 27 -3.15 -0.02 -7.29
CA SER A 27 -3.24 0.98 -8.33
C SER A 27 -3.68 2.26 -7.65
N ALA A 28 -2.80 3.25 -7.65
CA ALA A 28 -3.25 4.60 -7.37
C ALA A 28 -4.23 4.98 -8.49
N SER A 29 -5.23 5.81 -8.20
CA SER A 29 -6.32 6.14 -9.15
C SER A 29 -5.83 6.54 -10.54
N ASP A 30 -6.70 6.56 -11.55
CA ASP A 30 -6.38 6.93 -12.94
C ASP A 30 -6.02 8.42 -13.15
N ALA A 31 -5.83 9.16 -12.06
CA ALA A 31 -5.33 10.52 -12.09
C ALA A 31 -3.93 10.61 -12.76
N PRO A 32 -3.61 11.72 -13.45
CA PRO A 32 -2.28 11.96 -13.96
C PRO A 32 -1.23 11.88 -12.85
N GLY A 33 -0.15 11.14 -13.09
CA GLY A 33 0.97 11.05 -12.16
C GLY A 33 1.78 9.77 -12.37
N SER A 34 2.99 9.73 -11.81
CA SER A 34 3.75 8.49 -11.71
C SER A 34 3.18 7.61 -10.58
N ILE A 35 3.19 6.29 -10.74
CA ILE A 35 2.90 5.37 -9.62
C ILE A 35 4.21 5.07 -8.91
N CYS A 36 4.28 5.38 -7.62
CA CYS A 36 5.33 4.93 -6.72
C CYS A 36 4.78 3.84 -5.79
N THR A 37 5.65 3.03 -5.21
CA THR A 37 5.28 2.08 -4.15
C THR A 37 5.72 2.60 -2.79
N LEU A 38 4.84 2.58 -1.78
CA LEU A 38 5.19 2.89 -0.40
C LEU A 38 6.09 1.79 0.17
N THR A 39 7.29 2.12 0.63
CA THR A 39 8.24 1.15 1.20
C THR A 39 8.01 0.87 2.67
N GLU A 40 7.30 1.76 3.37
CA GLU A 40 6.94 1.67 4.78
C GLU A 40 5.57 2.33 5.05
N ASN A 41 5.02 2.09 6.25
CA ASN A 41 3.85 2.82 6.70
C ASN A 41 4.22 4.29 6.87
N THR A 42 3.47 5.20 6.27
CA THR A 42 3.82 6.62 6.28
C THR A 42 2.60 7.49 6.57
N TRP A 43 2.84 8.73 6.98
CA TRP A 43 1.80 9.72 7.16
C TRP A 43 1.65 10.57 5.90
N LEU A 44 0.43 10.67 5.40
CA LEU A 44 0.06 11.69 4.43
C LEU A 44 -0.18 13.00 5.19
N ARG A 45 0.53 14.06 4.84
CA ARG A 45 0.47 15.35 5.54
C ARG A 45 -0.10 16.48 4.70
N SER A 46 -0.62 17.52 5.35
CA SER A 46 -1.12 18.73 4.67
C SER A 46 -0.03 19.57 3.99
N SER A 47 1.20 19.49 4.52
CA SER A 47 2.43 20.11 4.02
C SER A 47 3.62 19.28 4.52
N PRO A 48 4.85 19.50 4.01
CA PRO A 48 6.05 19.06 4.71
C PRO A 48 5.96 19.43 6.20
N HIS A 49 6.19 18.45 7.08
CA HIS A 49 6.09 18.59 8.54
C HIS A 49 4.74 19.09 9.11
N GLY A 50 3.70 19.24 8.28
CA GLY A 50 2.38 19.72 8.67
C GLY A 50 1.51 18.67 9.38
N SER A 51 0.22 18.99 9.54
CA SER A 51 -0.74 18.07 10.16
C SER A 51 -0.87 16.74 9.42
N VAL A 52 -1.08 15.65 10.16
CA VAL A 52 -1.32 14.32 9.59
C VAL A 52 -2.78 14.25 9.10
N LEU A 53 -2.97 14.00 7.81
CA LEU A 53 -4.27 13.80 7.19
C LEU A 53 -4.71 12.34 7.31
N ARG A 54 -3.80 11.42 6.97
CA ARG A 54 -4.05 9.97 6.95
C ARG A 54 -2.76 9.20 7.26
N THR A 55 -2.92 7.95 7.66
CA THR A 55 -1.85 6.95 7.63
C THR A 55 -2.02 6.11 6.38
N LEU A 56 -0.95 5.93 5.62
CA LEU A 56 -0.90 5.07 4.43
C LEU A 56 -0.14 3.79 4.74
N THR A 57 -0.61 2.67 4.20
CA THR A 57 -0.05 1.34 4.44
C THR A 57 1.08 1.04 3.48
N ALA A 58 2.18 0.47 4.00
CA ALA A 58 3.31 -0.02 3.23
C ALA A 58 2.88 -1.01 2.13
N GLY A 59 3.65 -1.07 1.04
CA GLY A 59 3.44 -1.99 -0.09
C GLY A 59 2.32 -1.55 -1.05
N ARG A 60 1.61 -0.46 -0.76
CA ARG A 60 0.57 0.09 -1.63
C ARG A 60 1.11 1.20 -2.53
N GLY A 61 0.44 1.45 -3.65
CA GLY A 61 0.79 2.54 -4.55
C GLY A 61 0.45 3.91 -4.00
N PHE A 62 1.27 4.87 -4.39
CA PHE A 62 1.10 6.30 -4.20
C PHE A 62 1.18 6.98 -5.57
N ARG A 63 0.16 7.75 -5.94
CA ARG A 63 0.18 8.55 -7.18
C ARG A 63 0.96 9.81 -6.90
N TYR A 64 2.11 9.98 -7.54
CA TYR A 64 2.88 11.20 -7.49
C TYR A 64 2.44 12.17 -8.59
N HIS A 65 1.96 13.37 -8.21
CA HIS A 65 1.49 14.42 -9.12
C HIS A 65 2.61 15.30 -9.69
N TRP A 66 3.85 14.81 -9.72
CA TRP A 66 5.05 15.50 -10.22
C TRP A 66 5.42 16.81 -9.50
N HIS A 67 4.88 17.02 -8.30
CA HIS A 67 5.18 18.18 -7.47
C HIS A 67 5.97 17.79 -6.22
N GLY A 68 7.23 18.21 -6.16
CA GLY A 68 8.14 17.94 -5.06
C GLY A 68 8.59 19.21 -4.33
N TRP A 69 8.92 19.06 -3.05
CA TRP A 69 9.45 20.11 -2.18
C TRP A 69 10.68 19.57 -1.46
N ALA A 70 11.85 20.16 -1.68
CA ALA A 70 13.09 19.77 -0.99
C ALA A 70 13.34 20.66 0.24
N GLU A 71 13.49 20.05 1.41
CA GLU A 71 13.72 20.74 2.70
C GLU A 71 14.32 19.74 3.71
N ASP A 72 15.13 20.22 4.65
CA ASP A 72 15.69 19.42 5.76
C ASP A 72 16.37 18.11 5.32
N ASP A 73 17.17 18.17 4.24
CA ASP A 73 17.84 17.01 3.62
C ASP A 73 16.88 15.89 3.16
N ASP A 74 15.60 16.19 3.02
CA ASP A 74 14.57 15.30 2.48
C ASP A 74 13.89 15.93 1.26
N VAL A 75 13.22 15.08 0.48
CA VAL A 75 12.35 15.54 -0.61
C VAL A 75 10.97 15.03 -0.30
N TRP A 76 9.99 15.93 -0.21
CA TRP A 76 8.59 15.59 -0.08
C TRP A 76 7.95 15.53 -1.46
N ILE A 77 7.04 14.59 -1.68
CA ILE A 77 6.28 14.46 -2.92
C ILE A 77 4.78 14.56 -2.65
N TYR A 78 4.09 15.25 -3.55
CA TYR A 78 2.66 15.52 -3.45
C TYR A 78 1.82 14.55 -4.28
N GLY A 79 0.70 14.12 -3.71
CA GLY A 79 -0.32 13.28 -4.35
C GLY A 79 -1.08 12.45 -3.33
N HIS A 80 -1.60 11.29 -3.73
CA HIS A 80 -2.48 10.46 -2.88
C HIS A 80 -2.09 8.98 -2.84
N GLY A 81 -2.45 8.32 -1.75
CA GLY A 81 -2.34 6.87 -1.60
C GLY A 81 -3.50 6.13 -2.27
N ALA A 82 -3.28 4.90 -2.71
CA ALA A 82 -4.33 4.04 -3.29
C ALA A 82 -5.50 3.74 -2.33
N GLU A 83 -5.31 3.89 -1.02
CA GLU A 83 -6.38 3.73 0.00
C GLU A 83 -7.32 4.93 0.09
N TYR A 84 -6.83 6.12 -0.26
CA TYR A 84 -7.54 7.39 -0.11
C TYR A 84 -7.36 8.23 -1.37
N PRO A 85 -7.92 7.82 -2.52
CA PRO A 85 -7.69 8.47 -3.80
C PRO A 85 -8.24 9.89 -3.90
N ASP A 86 -9.10 10.30 -2.97
CA ASP A 86 -9.75 11.61 -2.94
C ASP A 86 -9.04 12.61 -2.00
N ILE A 87 -7.92 12.20 -1.38
CA ILE A 87 -7.19 13.02 -0.40
C ILE A 87 -5.74 13.10 -0.81
N ASP A 88 -5.37 14.27 -1.33
CA ASP A 88 -3.99 14.61 -1.63
C ASP A 88 -3.25 15.14 -0.39
N GLY A 89 -1.95 14.92 -0.38
CA GLY A 89 -1.05 15.45 0.62
C GLY A 89 0.40 15.10 0.30
N TRP A 90 1.23 15.22 1.32
CA TRP A 90 2.67 15.11 1.21
C TRP A 90 3.18 13.88 1.95
N VAL A 91 4.05 13.12 1.30
CA VAL A 91 4.84 12.04 1.92
C VAL A 91 6.33 12.28 1.67
N PRO A 92 7.23 11.82 2.56
CA PRO A 92 8.66 11.82 2.26
C PRO A 92 8.94 10.90 1.08
N ARG A 93 9.70 11.36 0.08
CA ARG A 93 10.08 10.60 -1.11
C ARG A 93 10.86 9.35 -0.73
N ARG A 94 11.69 9.40 0.31
CA ARG A 94 12.46 8.26 0.82
C ARG A 94 11.57 7.09 1.28
N ASN A 95 10.31 7.36 1.62
CA ASN A 95 9.30 6.36 2.00
C ASN A 95 8.61 5.75 0.77
N THR A 96 9.08 6.08 -0.44
CA THR A 96 8.53 5.61 -1.71
C THR A 96 9.63 5.09 -2.62
N THR A 97 9.28 4.16 -3.52
CA THR A 97 10.09 3.80 -4.68
C THR A 97 9.37 4.28 -5.93
N CYS A 98 9.95 5.33 -6.55
CA CYS A 98 9.70 5.84 -7.88
C CYS A 98 11.07 5.84 -8.60
#